data_AF-A0A2E1B525-F1
#
_entry.id   AF-A0A2E1B525-F1
#
_cell.length_a   1.000
_cell.length_b   1.000
_cell.length_c   1.000
_cell.angle_alpha   90.00
_cell.angle_beta   90.00
_cell.angle_gamma   90.00
#
_symmetry.space_group_name_H-M   'P 1'
#
loop_
_entity.id
_entity.type
_entity.pdbx_description
1 polymer ?
#
loop_
_entity_poly.entity_id
_entity_poly.type
_entity_poly.pdbx_seq_one_letter_code
_entity_poly.pdbx_strand_id
1 'polypeptide(L)' 'MKKTVLAIAILLPLAACSTQQRNATIGGGLGVATGAAVTGNTTGAVAGGLIGAGVGAATAR' A
#
# COMPACT_ATOMS: atom_id res chain seq x y z
N MET A 1 14.37 5.22 -30.79
CA MET A 1 14.80 6.10 -29.69
C MET A 1 13.67 6.58 -28.75
N LYS A 2 12.42 6.76 -29.20
CA LYS A 2 11.33 7.32 -28.36
C LYS A 2 10.53 6.29 -27.53
N LYS A 3 10.48 5.03 -27.97
CA LYS A 3 9.76 3.94 -27.30
C LYS A 3 10.44 3.46 -26.01
N THR A 4 11.77 3.55 -25.94
CA THR A 4 12.56 3.16 -24.76
C THR A 4 12.43 4.16 -23.61
N VAL A 5 12.28 5.46 -23.92
CA VAL A 5 12.05 6.50 -22.93
C VAL A 5 10.67 6.36 -22.26
N LEU A 6 9.65 5.99 -23.03
CA LEU A 6 8.30 5.73 -22.50
C LEU A 6 8.25 4.48 -21.60
N ALA A 7 9.01 3.44 -21.95
CA ALA A 7 9.14 2.24 -21.13
C ALA A 7 9.83 2.53 -19.79
N ILE A 8 10.89 3.33 -19.79
CA ILE A 8 11.58 3.72 -18.55
C ILE A 8 10.69 4.65 -17.72
N ALA A 9 9.93 5.57 -18.32
CA ALA A 9 9.00 6.44 -17.62
C ALA A 9 7.82 5.70 -16.96
N ILE A 10 7.44 4.52 -17.47
CA ILE A 10 6.43 3.63 -16.87
C ILE A 10 7.05 2.68 -15.84
N LEU A 11 8.32 2.28 -16.04
CA LEU A 11 9.05 1.45 -15.08
C LEU A 11 9.56 2.25 -13.87
N LEU A 12 9.79 3.56 -14.02
CA LEU A 12 10.22 4.44 -12.93
C LEU A 12 9.20 4.53 -11.78
N PRO A 13 7.87 4.66 -12.01
CA PRO A 13 6.87 4.56 -10.94
C PRO A 13 6.67 3.12 -10.43
N LEU A 14 7.06 2.08 -11.18
CA LEU A 14 7.07 0.68 -10.69
C LEU A 14 8.27 0.39 -9.78
N ALA A 15 9.44 0.97 -10.07
CA ALA A 15 10.61 0.94 -9.19
C ALA A 15 10.51 1.97 -8.04
N ALA A 16 9.77 3.06 -8.26
CA ALA A 16 9.25 3.97 -7.25
C ALA A 16 7.89 3.51 -6.69
N CYS A 17 7.60 2.20 -6.75
CA CYS A 17 6.94 1.49 -5.66
C CYS A 17 7.85 1.67 -4.43
N SER A 18 7.86 2.89 -3.92
CA SER A 18 8.70 3.39 -2.86
C SER A 18 8.44 2.53 -1.62
N THR A 19 9.37 2.52 -0.67
CA THR A 19 9.13 2.01 0.70
C THR A 19 7.74 2.44 1.20
N GLN A 20 7.26 3.61 0.77
CA GLN A 20 5.90 4.10 0.99
C GLN A 20 4.79 3.21 0.44
N GLN A 21 4.82 2.81 -0.82
CA GLN A 21 3.79 1.94 -1.40
C GLN A 21 3.85 0.54 -0.81
N ARG A 22 5.07 0.03 -0.55
CA ARG A 22 5.27 -1.28 0.07
C ARG A 22 4.78 -1.31 1.51
N ASN A 23 5.10 -0.31 2.32
CA ASN A 23 4.60 -0.22 3.69
C ASN A 23 3.10 0.10 3.72
N ALA A 24 2.56 0.88 2.78
CA ALA A 24 1.12 1.10 2.67
C ALA A 24 0.36 -0.17 2.30
N THR A 25 0.89 -0.99 1.39
CA THR A 25 0.25 -2.27 1.02
C THR A 25 0.40 -3.32 2.12
N ILE A 26 1.56 -3.40 2.77
CA ILE A 26 1.78 -4.32 3.90
C ILE A 26 0.94 -3.88 5.10
N GLY A 27 0.98 -2.60 5.46
CA GLY A 27 0.19 -2.03 6.54
C GLY A 27 -1.31 -2.11 6.25
N GLY A 28 -1.72 -1.88 5.00
CA GLY A 28 -3.11 -2.05 4.57
C GLY A 28 -3.56 -3.50 4.65
N GLY A 29 -2.81 -4.44 4.06
CA GLY A 29 -3.13 -5.86 4.11
C GLY A 29 -3.17 -6.43 5.53
N LEU A 30 -2.17 -6.10 6.35
CA LEU A 30 -2.11 -6.49 7.76
C LEU A 30 -3.23 -5.83 8.56
N GLY A 31 -3.54 -4.57 8.29
CA GLY A 31 -4.61 -3.82 8.92
C GLY A 31 -5.99 -4.39 8.57
N VAL A 32 -6.21 -4.82 7.33
CA VAL A 32 -7.44 -5.54 6.94
C VAL A 32 -7.54 -6.85 7.71
N ALA A 33 -6.47 -7.64 7.76
CA ALA A 33 -6.46 -8.93 8.43
C ALA A 33 -6.69 -8.81 9.94
N THR A 34 -5.98 -7.89 10.61
CA THR A 34 -6.14 -7.65 12.06
C THR A 34 -7.47 -6.98 12.38
N GLY A 35 -7.90 -6.01 11.58
CA GLY A 35 -9.21 -5.37 11.72
C GLY A 35 -10.38 -6.36 11.56
N ALA A 36 -10.29 -7.26 10.59
CA ALA A 36 -11.25 -8.35 10.40
C ALA A 36 -11.21 -9.35 11.56
N ALA A 37 -10.02 -9.74 12.02
CA ALA A 37 -9.84 -10.70 13.11
C ALA A 37 -10.36 -10.17 14.45
N VAL A 38 -10.17 -8.88 14.74
CA VAL A 38 -10.60 -8.26 16.01
C VAL A 38 -12.09 -7.98 16.03
N THR A 39 -12.66 -7.52 14.91
CA THR A 39 -14.08 -7.09 14.88
C THR A 39 -15.04 -8.16 14.37
N GLY A 40 -14.53 -9.19 13.69
CA GLY A 40 -15.34 -10.25 13.08
C GLY A 40 -16.22 -9.79 11.92
N ASN A 41 -16.03 -8.57 11.40
CA ASN A 41 -16.85 -8.01 10.33
C ASN A 41 -16.03 -7.25 9.27
N THR A 42 -16.67 -6.99 8.14
CA THR A 42 -16.07 -6.29 7.00
C THR A 42 -15.79 -4.81 7.28
N THR A 43 -16.56 -4.16 8.15
CA THR A 43 -16.34 -2.77 8.53
C THR A 43 -15.02 -2.59 9.26
N GLY A 44 -14.67 -3.47 10.20
CA GLY A 44 -13.38 -3.42 10.88
C GLY A 44 -12.23 -3.85 10.00
N ALA A 45 -12.45 -4.75 9.04
CA ALA A 45 -11.49 -5.06 8.00
C ALA A 45 -11.16 -3.82 7.14
N VAL A 46 -12.18 -3.10 6.67
CA VAL A 46 -11.98 -1.88 5.88
C VAL A 46 -11.34 -0.77 6.71
N ALA A 47 -11.81 -0.54 7.94
CA ALA A 47 -11.24 0.47 8.82
C ALA A 47 -9.77 0.16 9.16
N GLY A 48 -9.46 -1.09 9.52
CA GLY A 48 -8.10 -1.54 9.80
C GLY A 48 -7.21 -1.43 8.56
N GLY A 49 -7.73 -1.74 7.38
CA GLY A 49 -7.01 -1.58 6.11
C GLY A 49 -6.69 -0.14 5.77
N LEU A 50 -7.64 0.78 5.95
CA LEU A 50 -7.45 2.20 5.69
C LEU A 50 -6.44 2.82 6.68
N ILE A 51 -6.56 2.49 7.97
CA ILE A 51 -5.66 2.99 9.01
C ILE A 51 -4.26 2.39 8.82
N GLY A 52 -4.16 1.07 8.62
CA GLY A 52 -2.90 0.37 8.42
C GLY A 52 -2.19 0.81 7.14
N ALA A 53 -2.92 1.07 6.05
CA ALA A 53 -2.34 1.61 4.82
C ALA A 53 -1.87 3.06 5.01
N GLY A 54 -2.65 3.89 5.71
CA GLY A 54 -2.30 5.27 6.01
C GLY A 54 -1.08 5.38 6.93
N VAL A 55 -1.00 4.57 7.98
CA VAL A 55 0.15 4.51 8.90
C VAL A 55 1.37 3.93 8.19
N GLY A 56 1.20 2.85 7.43
CA GLY A 56 2.27 2.25 6.63
C GLY A 56 2.84 3.23 5.60
N ALA A 57 1.98 4.00 4.93
CA ALA A 57 2.41 5.08 4.06
C ALA A 57 3.14 6.21 4.84
N ALA A 58 2.64 6.59 6.01
CA ALA A 58 3.21 7.68 6.81
C ALA A 58 4.57 7.33 7.43
N THR A 59 4.78 6.09 7.86
CA THR A 59 6.04 5.60 8.46
C THR A 59 7.15 5.37 7.43
N ALA A 60 6.82 5.45 6.14
CA ALA A 60 7.78 5.23 5.05
C ALA A 60 8.37 6.51 4.46
N ARG A 61 8.12 7.65 5.11
CA ARG A 61 8.87 8.90 4.93
C ARG A 61 10.12 8.87 5.80
#